data_AF-A0A1S7S191-F1
#
_entry.id   AF-A0A1S7S191-F1
#
_cell.length_a   1.000
_cell.length_b   1.000
_cell.length_c   1.000
_cell.angle_alpha   90.00
_cell.angle_beta   90.00
_cell.angle_gamma   90.00
#
_symmetry.space_group_name_H-M   'P 1'
#
loop_
_entity.id
_entity.type
_entity.pdbx_description
1 polymer ?
#
loop_
_entity_poly.entity_id
_entity_poly.type
_entity_poly.pdbx_seq_one_letter_code
_entity_poly.pdbx_strand_id
1 'polypeptide(L)'
;MTNFFDFAISRLPAYTADGRGPAPCEIEAMLQKDAFAAALRLLSGSFIALYEGSPEMTALFATRQSRLLCHALLALYFQKCGGYETATGEAALTREDFGHLALRHGLASHSVAYAFFKEALKRGMTRPVDQSGNGPGTGVAPSAPALAMLAQWYDVQFQALDLLDEGFRASRFIRRSEALLPHIHPRVSQAFLSHPEVRCPGPLSIIFNWFDAGGLLMDRLIAGIDWERPPEQGRRVTDVETVTQLATSLSVSRIHVGRKLAAAELIGGIGWSGRRGRSALWISQGFYEEYARTQARKLLILDDAFIDFV
;
A
#
# COMPACT_ATOMS: atom_id res chain seq x y z
N MET A 1 -1.04 -20.21 21.38
CA MET A 1 -1.19 -19.33 20.20
C MET A 1 0.20 -18.95 19.73
N THR A 2 0.75 -19.73 18.79
CA THR A 2 2.04 -19.42 18.15
C THR A 2 1.91 -18.05 17.51
N ASN A 3 2.78 -17.12 17.87
CA ASN A 3 2.61 -15.73 17.50
C ASN A 3 2.75 -15.62 15.97
N PHE A 4 1.66 -15.19 15.34
CA PHE A 4 1.40 -15.05 13.90
C PHE A 4 2.52 -14.35 13.09
N PHE A 5 3.43 -13.66 13.77
CA PHE A 5 4.44 -12.77 13.19
C PHE A 5 5.82 -13.38 13.01
N ASP A 6 6.14 -14.49 13.71
CA ASP A 6 7.31 -15.29 13.33
C ASP A 6 7.17 -15.71 11.87
N PHE A 7 5.98 -16.05 11.39
CA PHE A 7 5.77 -16.54 10.02
C PHE A 7 6.13 -15.53 8.91
N ALA A 8 5.80 -14.24 9.07
CA ALA A 8 6.01 -13.22 8.02
C ALA A 8 7.43 -12.62 8.00
N ILE A 9 8.11 -12.61 9.15
CA ILE A 9 9.51 -12.17 9.28
C ILE A 9 10.48 -13.34 9.04
N SER A 10 10.20 -14.55 9.55
CA SER A 10 11.04 -15.74 9.36
C SER A 10 11.08 -16.28 7.92
N ARG A 11 10.12 -15.87 7.08
CA ARG A 11 10.05 -16.25 5.66
C ARG A 11 10.21 -15.08 4.70
N LEU A 12 10.81 -13.98 5.13
CA LEU A 12 11.42 -13.07 4.15
C LEU A 12 12.46 -13.91 3.40
N PRO A 13 12.36 -14.09 2.07
CA PRO A 13 13.44 -14.72 1.34
C PRO A 13 14.72 -13.95 1.66
N ALA A 14 15.84 -14.66 1.81
CA ALA A 14 17.15 -14.01 1.81
C ALA A 14 17.16 -13.09 0.59
N TYR A 15 17.40 -11.80 0.79
CA TYR A 15 17.54 -10.86 -0.32
C TYR A 15 18.71 -11.34 -1.17
N THR A 16 18.42 -12.11 -2.20
CA THR A 16 19.33 -12.31 -3.31
C THR A 16 19.29 -10.99 -4.05
N ALA A 17 20.39 -10.24 -3.94
CA ALA A 17 20.65 -9.07 -4.75
C ALA A 17 20.73 -9.51 -6.22
N ASP A 18 19.60 -9.83 -6.82
CA ASP A 18 19.51 -10.13 -8.24
C ASP A 18 19.48 -8.79 -8.96
N GLY A 19 20.66 -8.19 -9.11
CA GLY A 19 21.15 -7.31 -10.18
C GLY A 19 20.36 -6.12 -10.71
N ARG A 20 19.12 -5.83 -10.29
CA ARG A 20 18.27 -4.75 -10.84
C ARG A 20 17.34 -4.10 -9.82
N GLY A 21 17.73 -4.06 -8.55
CA GLY A 21 17.07 -3.17 -7.59
C GLY A 21 17.73 -1.79 -7.67
N PRO A 22 16.98 -0.67 -7.62
CA PRO A 22 17.58 0.64 -7.53
C PRO A 22 18.56 0.69 -6.36
N ALA A 23 19.79 1.14 -6.61
CA ALA A 23 20.83 1.19 -5.60
C ALA A 23 20.36 2.08 -4.43
N PRO A 24 20.79 1.83 -3.18
CA PRO A 24 20.48 2.72 -2.04
C PRO A 24 20.73 4.22 -2.34
N CYS A 25 21.64 4.51 -3.27
CA CYS A 25 21.93 5.84 -3.80
C CYS A 25 20.72 6.54 -4.46
N GLU A 26 19.80 5.82 -5.11
CA GLU A 26 18.67 6.41 -5.84
C GLU A 26 17.54 6.82 -4.91
N ILE A 27 17.31 6.07 -3.82
CA ILE A 27 16.40 6.50 -2.76
C ILE A 27 16.93 7.80 -2.16
N GLU A 28 18.18 7.82 -1.72
CA GLU A 28 18.76 9.00 -1.09
C GLU A 28 18.76 10.20 -2.06
N ALA A 29 19.10 10.00 -3.34
CA ALA A 29 18.99 11.05 -4.35
C ALA A 29 17.56 11.59 -4.50
N MET A 30 16.53 10.72 -4.46
CA MET A 30 15.13 11.14 -4.52
C MET A 30 14.72 11.93 -3.26
N LEU A 31 15.17 11.51 -2.08
CA LEU A 31 14.88 12.19 -0.81
C LEU A 31 15.49 13.59 -0.72
N GLN A 32 16.61 13.84 -1.39
CA GLN A 32 17.27 15.16 -1.42
C GLN A 32 16.62 16.16 -2.39
N LYS A 33 15.62 15.75 -3.19
CA LYS A 33 14.90 16.67 -4.09
C LYS A 33 13.95 17.55 -3.28
N ASP A 34 14.00 18.87 -3.49
CA ASP A 34 13.09 19.83 -2.84
C ASP A 34 11.61 19.49 -3.11
N ALA A 35 11.30 19.01 -4.32
CA ALA A 35 9.96 18.60 -4.71
C ALA A 35 9.45 17.33 -4.00
N PHE A 36 10.30 16.56 -3.31
CA PHE A 36 9.91 15.31 -2.68
C PHE A 36 8.92 15.51 -1.53
N ALA A 37 9.04 16.60 -0.78
CA ALA A 37 8.06 16.98 0.23
C ALA A 37 6.66 17.18 -0.37
N ALA A 38 6.58 17.87 -1.52
CA ALA A 38 5.32 18.05 -2.24
C ALA A 38 4.75 16.73 -2.77
N ALA A 39 5.61 15.84 -3.29
CA ALA A 39 5.21 14.50 -3.72
C ALA A 39 4.64 13.66 -2.56
N LEU A 40 5.25 13.69 -1.37
CA LEU A 40 4.71 13.01 -0.19
C LEU A 40 3.37 13.57 0.27
N ARG A 41 3.20 14.90 0.22
CA ARG A 41 1.93 15.58 0.53
C ARG A 41 0.84 15.16 -0.44
N LEU A 42 1.14 15.11 -1.75
CA LEU A 42 0.24 14.61 -2.77
C LEU A 42 -0.17 13.16 -2.48
N LEU A 43 0.80 12.25 -2.32
CA LEU A 43 0.55 10.83 -2.09
C LEU A 43 -0.32 10.58 -0.87
N SER A 44 0.04 11.16 0.28
CA SER A 44 -0.67 10.94 1.53
C SER A 44 -2.10 11.48 1.49
N GLY A 45 -2.31 12.69 0.95
CA GLY A 45 -3.65 13.26 0.78
C GLY A 45 -4.51 12.47 -0.21
N SER A 46 -3.94 12.08 -1.35
CA SER A 46 -4.63 11.31 -2.38
C SER A 46 -5.00 9.90 -1.94
N PHE A 47 -4.17 9.21 -1.14
CA PHE A 47 -4.55 7.90 -0.60
C PHE A 47 -5.72 7.99 0.36
N ILE A 48 -5.75 8.99 1.24
CA ILE A 48 -6.91 9.22 2.12
C ILE A 48 -8.18 9.39 1.28
N ALA A 49 -8.15 10.27 0.28
CA ALA A 49 -9.28 10.53 -0.60
C ALA A 49 -9.70 9.28 -1.40
N LEU A 50 -8.74 8.51 -1.92
CA LEU A 50 -9.00 7.27 -2.66
C LEU A 50 -9.74 6.24 -1.80
N TYR A 51 -9.30 6.06 -0.55
CA TYR A 51 -9.93 5.12 0.37
C TYR A 51 -11.29 5.59 0.89
N GLU A 52 -11.48 6.89 1.08
CA GLU A 52 -12.78 7.47 1.43
C GLU A 52 -13.80 7.36 0.27
N GLY A 53 -13.32 7.45 -0.97
CA GLY A 53 -14.14 7.31 -2.19
C GLY A 53 -14.55 5.88 -2.54
N SER A 54 -14.11 4.85 -1.79
CA SER A 54 -14.43 3.44 -2.03
C SER A 54 -14.75 2.68 -0.73
N PRO A 55 -15.77 3.13 0.04
CA PRO A 55 -16.03 2.66 1.41
C PRO A 55 -16.24 1.15 1.53
N GLU A 56 -16.80 0.50 0.50
CA GLU A 56 -17.03 -0.94 0.46
C GLU A 56 -15.72 -1.74 0.53
N MET A 57 -14.69 -1.25 -0.16
CA MET A 57 -13.39 -1.91 -0.29
C MET A 57 -12.35 -1.41 0.71
N THR A 58 -12.53 -0.25 1.36
CA THR A 58 -11.56 0.36 2.31
C THR A 58 -10.99 -0.62 3.33
N ALA A 59 -11.83 -1.51 3.86
CA ALA A 59 -11.40 -2.50 4.85
C ALA A 59 -10.37 -3.51 4.32
N LEU A 60 -10.36 -3.80 3.01
CA LEU A 60 -9.36 -4.65 2.38
C LEU A 60 -7.98 -4.00 2.35
N PHE A 61 -7.90 -2.69 2.54
CA PHE A 61 -6.66 -1.92 2.57
C PHE A 61 -6.25 -1.50 3.98
N ALA A 62 -7.03 -1.90 4.99
CA ALA A 62 -6.84 -1.49 6.37
C ALA A 62 -5.47 -1.88 6.93
N THR A 63 -4.98 -3.08 6.59
CA THR A 63 -3.68 -3.56 7.07
C THR A 63 -2.65 -3.64 5.95
N ARG A 64 -1.36 -3.58 6.29
CA ARG A 64 -0.28 -3.81 5.33
C ARG A 64 -0.40 -5.18 4.65
N GLN A 65 -0.73 -6.23 5.42
CA GLN A 65 -0.90 -7.58 4.89
C GLN A 65 -2.04 -7.63 3.86
N SER A 66 -3.20 -7.07 4.19
CA SER A 66 -4.36 -7.05 3.31
C SER A 66 -4.09 -6.26 2.02
N ARG A 67 -3.32 -5.16 2.08
CA ARG A 67 -2.85 -4.44 0.89
C ARG A 67 -1.95 -5.28 0.00
N LEU A 68 -0.97 -5.98 0.58
CA LEU A 68 -0.11 -6.89 -0.19
C LEU A 68 -0.89 -8.05 -0.79
N LEU A 69 -1.91 -8.56 -0.08
CA LEU A 69 -2.84 -9.57 -0.60
C LEU A 69 -3.69 -9.02 -1.76
N CYS A 70 -4.12 -7.75 -1.72
CA CYS A 70 -4.81 -7.11 -2.84
C CYS A 70 -3.92 -7.06 -4.09
N HIS A 71 -2.68 -6.57 -3.94
CA HIS A 71 -1.69 -6.54 -5.03
C HIS A 71 -1.39 -7.94 -5.58
N ALA A 72 -1.26 -8.94 -4.72
CA ALA A 72 -1.03 -10.32 -5.13
C ALA A 72 -2.22 -10.89 -5.92
N LEU A 73 -3.46 -10.65 -5.47
CA LEU A 73 -4.68 -11.11 -6.13
C LEU A 73 -4.83 -10.52 -7.54
N LEU A 74 -4.63 -9.20 -7.68
CA LEU A 74 -4.73 -8.50 -8.95
C LEU A 74 -3.58 -8.88 -9.91
N ALA A 75 -2.36 -9.07 -9.40
CA ALA A 75 -1.25 -9.58 -10.20
C ALA A 75 -1.52 -10.99 -10.74
N LEU A 76 -2.07 -11.88 -9.90
CA LEU A 76 -2.46 -13.23 -10.31
C LEU A 76 -3.50 -13.22 -11.43
N TYR A 77 -4.47 -12.29 -11.37
CA TYR A 77 -5.45 -12.11 -12.43
C TYR A 77 -4.80 -11.75 -13.76
N PHE A 78 -3.96 -10.72 -13.79
CA PHE A 78 -3.29 -10.29 -15.02
C PHE A 78 -2.35 -11.34 -15.59
N GLN A 79 -1.62 -12.06 -14.73
CA GLN A 79 -0.77 -13.19 -15.16
C GLN A 79 -1.59 -14.30 -15.82
N LYS A 80 -2.78 -14.61 -15.29
CA LYS A 80 -3.68 -15.57 -15.93
C LYS A 80 -4.18 -15.06 -17.27
N CYS A 81 -4.63 -13.81 -17.36
CA CYS A 81 -5.11 -13.22 -18.63
C CYS A 81 -4.06 -13.33 -19.75
N GLY A 82 -2.78 -13.04 -19.45
CA GLY A 82 -1.69 -13.15 -20.43
C GLY A 82 -1.38 -14.57 -20.89
N GLY A 83 -1.80 -15.61 -20.14
CA GLY A 83 -1.64 -17.01 -20.52
C GLY A 83 -2.79 -17.59 -21.36
N TYR A 84 -3.88 -16.84 -21.54
CA TYR A 84 -5.14 -17.30 -22.17
C TYR A 84 -5.37 -16.68 -23.56
N GLU A 85 -4.33 -16.36 -24.34
CA GLU A 85 -4.47 -15.85 -25.72
C GLU A 85 -5.32 -16.74 -26.65
N THR A 86 -5.61 -17.99 -26.27
CA THR A 86 -6.40 -18.95 -27.05
C THR A 86 -7.74 -19.38 -26.42
N ALA A 87 -8.14 -18.86 -25.25
CA ALA A 87 -9.39 -19.26 -24.58
C ALA A 87 -10.44 -18.14 -24.65
N THR A 88 -11.60 -18.43 -25.22
CA THR A 88 -12.73 -17.49 -25.44
C THR A 88 -13.47 -17.07 -24.16
N GLY A 89 -12.83 -17.10 -23.00
CA GLY A 89 -13.46 -16.86 -21.69
C GLY A 89 -12.63 -15.94 -20.79
N GLU A 90 -13.31 -15.23 -19.88
CA GLU A 90 -12.64 -14.40 -18.88
C GLU A 90 -11.79 -15.27 -17.92
N ALA A 91 -10.58 -14.82 -17.62
CA ALA A 91 -9.71 -15.50 -16.67
C ALA A 91 -10.33 -15.54 -15.27
N ALA A 92 -10.46 -16.74 -14.71
CA ALA A 92 -11.03 -16.95 -13.39
C ALA A 92 -9.95 -17.31 -12.35
N LEU A 93 -9.99 -16.60 -11.23
CA LEU A 93 -9.19 -16.89 -10.04
C LEU A 93 -9.89 -17.92 -9.17
N THR A 94 -9.15 -18.93 -8.73
CA THR A 94 -9.62 -19.86 -7.69
C THR A 94 -9.01 -19.46 -6.35
N ARG A 95 -9.67 -19.87 -5.26
CA ARG A 95 -9.12 -19.67 -3.91
C ARG A 95 -7.82 -20.45 -3.73
N GLU A 96 -7.70 -21.63 -4.35
CA GLU A 96 -6.52 -22.50 -4.29
C GLU A 96 -5.29 -21.80 -4.88
N ASP A 97 -5.42 -21.24 -6.09
CA ASP A 97 -4.33 -20.48 -6.75
C ASP A 97 -3.85 -19.33 -5.86
N PHE A 98 -4.81 -18.57 -5.32
CA PHE A 98 -4.50 -17.44 -4.44
C PHE A 98 -3.84 -17.88 -3.14
N GLY A 99 -4.31 -18.98 -2.54
CA GLY A 99 -3.72 -19.54 -1.32
C GLY A 99 -2.27 -19.98 -1.52
N HIS A 100 -1.96 -20.63 -2.64
CA HIS A 100 -0.59 -21.01 -2.99
C HIS A 100 0.31 -19.78 -3.17
N LEU A 101 -0.16 -18.76 -3.88
CA LEU A 101 0.58 -17.50 -4.06
C LEU A 101 0.85 -16.81 -2.72
N ALA A 102 -0.18 -16.67 -1.87
CA ALA A 102 -0.05 -16.03 -0.57
C ALA A 102 0.95 -16.77 0.34
N LEU A 103 0.95 -18.10 0.31
CA LEU A 103 1.89 -18.91 1.07
C LEU A 103 3.32 -18.78 0.53
N ARG A 104 3.50 -18.85 -0.80
CA ARG A 104 4.80 -18.74 -1.49
C ARG A 104 5.52 -17.45 -1.14
N HIS A 105 4.80 -16.33 -1.09
CA HIS A 105 5.37 -15.01 -0.78
C HIS A 105 5.36 -14.66 0.72
N GLY A 106 5.06 -15.64 1.59
CA GLY A 106 5.01 -15.44 3.04
C GLY A 106 4.04 -14.33 3.45
N LEU A 107 2.95 -14.15 2.70
CA LEU A 107 1.93 -13.14 3.00
C LEU A 107 0.97 -13.63 4.05
N ALA A 108 0.52 -14.88 3.92
CA ALA A 108 -0.49 -15.47 4.80
C ALA A 108 -0.46 -17.00 4.72
N SER A 109 -0.93 -17.67 5.77
CA SER A 109 -1.30 -19.09 5.71
C SER A 109 -2.52 -19.30 4.79
N HIS A 110 -2.77 -20.53 4.32
CA HIS A 110 -3.95 -20.85 3.50
C HIS A 110 -5.28 -20.41 4.13
N SER A 111 -5.50 -20.63 5.43
CA SER A 111 -6.76 -20.26 6.10
C SER A 111 -7.02 -18.75 6.04
N VAL A 112 -5.99 -17.96 6.33
CA VAL A 112 -6.03 -16.49 6.24
C VAL A 112 -6.22 -16.03 4.80
N ALA A 113 -5.52 -16.63 3.84
CA ALA A 113 -5.68 -16.30 2.42
C ALA A 113 -7.11 -16.61 1.93
N TYR A 114 -7.69 -17.75 2.32
CA TYR A 114 -9.06 -18.11 1.93
C TYR A 114 -10.09 -17.21 2.59
N ALA A 115 -9.88 -16.81 3.85
CA ALA A 115 -10.73 -15.84 4.52
C ALA A 115 -10.69 -14.48 3.80
N PHE A 116 -9.50 -14.01 3.42
CA PHE A 116 -9.34 -12.79 2.64
C PHE A 116 -10.02 -12.90 1.27
N PHE A 117 -9.86 -14.01 0.54
CA PHE A 117 -10.48 -14.23 -0.76
C PHE A 117 -12.01 -14.15 -0.69
N LYS A 118 -12.61 -14.74 0.34
CA LYS A 118 -14.05 -14.63 0.60
C LYS A 118 -14.47 -13.20 0.93
N GLU A 119 -13.68 -12.48 1.72
CA GLU A 119 -13.97 -11.10 2.08
C GLU A 119 -13.84 -10.16 0.87
N ALA A 120 -12.87 -10.38 -0.02
CA ALA A 120 -12.71 -9.64 -1.27
C ALA A 120 -13.95 -9.77 -2.17
N LEU A 121 -14.52 -10.97 -2.28
CA LEU A 121 -15.79 -11.20 -2.97
C LEU A 121 -16.96 -10.49 -2.27
N LYS A 122 -17.08 -10.63 -0.95
CA LYS A 122 -18.15 -10.00 -0.15
C LYS A 122 -18.14 -8.47 -0.26
N ARG A 123 -16.95 -7.86 -0.39
CA ARG A 123 -16.75 -6.40 -0.46
C ARG A 123 -16.72 -5.85 -1.89
N GLY A 124 -17.04 -6.69 -2.89
CA GLY A 124 -17.13 -6.27 -4.29
C GLY A 124 -15.78 -5.98 -4.95
N MET A 125 -14.65 -6.36 -4.35
CA MET A 125 -13.35 -6.29 -5.02
C MET A 125 -13.26 -7.30 -6.16
N THR A 126 -13.89 -8.47 -5.99
CA THR A 126 -14.04 -9.48 -7.03
C THR A 126 -15.51 -9.81 -7.25
N ARG A 127 -15.84 -10.33 -8.43
CA ARG A 127 -17.15 -10.86 -8.80
C ARG A 127 -17.02 -12.30 -9.29
N PRO A 128 -18.08 -13.12 -9.17
CA PRO A 128 -18.10 -14.45 -9.79
C PRO A 128 -17.91 -14.35 -11.32
N VAL A 129 -17.29 -15.38 -11.90
CA VAL A 129 -17.20 -15.58 -13.35
C VAL A 129 -18.08 -16.78 -13.70
N ASP A 130 -19.00 -16.60 -14.64
CA ASP A 130 -19.84 -17.68 -15.15
C ASP A 130 -19.02 -18.57 -16.08
N GLN A 131 -18.60 -19.74 -15.59
CA GLN A 131 -17.96 -20.76 -16.43
C GLN A 131 -19.02 -21.69 -16.99
N SER A 132 -19.30 -21.60 -18.28
CA SER A 132 -20.12 -22.58 -18.99
C SER A 132 -19.36 -23.91 -19.08
N GLY A 133 -19.63 -24.84 -18.15
CA GLY A 133 -19.48 -26.27 -18.45
C GLY A 133 -18.83 -27.20 -17.42
N ASN A 134 -18.27 -26.75 -16.29
CA ASN A 134 -17.62 -27.68 -15.35
C ASN A 134 -17.93 -27.40 -13.87
N GLY A 135 -19.02 -28.00 -13.37
CA GLY A 135 -19.26 -28.25 -11.94
C GLY A 135 -19.14 -27.04 -10.99
N PRO A 136 -19.26 -27.23 -9.67
CA PRO A 136 -19.15 -26.13 -8.71
C PRO A 136 -17.67 -25.79 -8.47
N GLY A 137 -17.13 -24.95 -9.36
CA GLY A 137 -15.87 -24.23 -9.18
C GLY A 137 -16.06 -22.76 -9.54
N THR A 138 -16.77 -22.00 -8.70
CA THR A 138 -17.07 -20.57 -8.85
C THR A 138 -15.79 -19.74 -8.73
N GLY A 139 -15.03 -19.66 -9.82
CA GLY A 139 -13.92 -18.72 -9.92
C GLY A 139 -14.42 -17.28 -9.89
N VAL A 140 -13.50 -16.35 -9.60
CA VAL A 140 -13.80 -14.92 -9.52
C VAL A 140 -12.86 -14.11 -10.40
N ALA A 141 -13.29 -12.92 -10.82
CA ALA A 141 -12.46 -11.93 -11.49
C ALA A 141 -12.55 -10.60 -10.73
N PRO A 142 -11.55 -9.71 -10.82
CA PRO A 142 -11.66 -8.35 -10.30
C PRO A 142 -12.90 -7.64 -10.85
N SER A 143 -13.56 -6.84 -10.01
CA SER A 143 -14.68 -6.01 -10.45
C SER A 143 -14.15 -4.78 -11.21
N ALA A 144 -14.99 -4.19 -12.07
CA ALA A 144 -14.64 -2.94 -12.75
C ALA A 144 -14.27 -1.81 -11.76
N PRO A 145 -14.99 -1.60 -10.64
CA PRO A 145 -14.57 -0.65 -9.60
C PRO A 145 -13.18 -0.95 -9.02
N ALA A 146 -12.82 -2.22 -8.81
CA ALA A 146 -11.50 -2.58 -8.28
C ALA A 146 -10.38 -2.25 -9.28
N LEU A 147 -10.60 -2.49 -10.58
CA LEU A 147 -9.64 -2.13 -11.64
C LEU A 147 -9.52 -0.61 -11.79
N ALA A 148 -10.64 0.12 -11.72
CA ALA A 148 -10.64 1.59 -11.77
C ALA A 148 -9.90 2.20 -10.58
N MET A 149 -10.13 1.68 -9.36
CA MET A 149 -9.40 2.11 -8.17
C MET A 149 -7.91 1.79 -8.27
N LEU A 150 -7.52 0.64 -8.85
CA LEU A 150 -6.12 0.33 -9.12
C LEU A 150 -5.51 1.33 -10.12
N ALA A 151 -6.21 1.69 -11.19
CA ALA A 151 -5.75 2.69 -12.15
C ALA A 151 -5.55 4.06 -11.48
N GLN A 152 -6.50 4.50 -10.65
CA GLN A 152 -6.37 5.75 -9.89
C GLN A 152 -5.19 5.71 -8.91
N TRP A 153 -4.96 4.57 -8.26
CA TRP A 153 -3.80 4.40 -7.38
C TRP A 153 -2.47 4.58 -8.13
N TYR A 154 -2.34 4.04 -9.34
CA TYR A 154 -1.17 4.25 -10.20
C TYR A 154 -1.05 5.70 -10.67
N ASP A 155 -2.16 6.30 -11.09
CA ASP A 155 -2.19 7.68 -11.57
C ASP A 155 -1.62 8.65 -10.53
N VAL A 156 -2.03 8.54 -9.27
CA VAL A 156 -1.49 9.34 -8.15
C VAL A 156 0.02 9.15 -7.97
N GLN A 157 0.51 7.92 -8.11
CA GLN A 157 1.95 7.62 -7.98
C GLN A 157 2.74 8.23 -9.14
N PHE A 158 2.21 8.16 -10.36
CA PHE A 158 2.85 8.75 -11.52
C PHE A 158 2.79 10.28 -11.48
N GLN A 159 1.73 10.89 -10.94
CA GLN A 159 1.70 12.34 -10.69
C GLN A 159 2.80 12.73 -9.69
N ALA A 160 3.02 11.93 -8.65
CA ALA A 160 4.09 12.17 -7.69
C ALA A 160 5.48 12.04 -8.34
N LEU A 161 5.71 11.08 -9.24
CA LEU A 161 6.94 10.99 -10.04
C LEU A 161 7.11 12.20 -10.96
N ASP A 162 6.04 12.59 -11.68
CA ASP A 162 6.06 13.73 -12.60
C ASP A 162 6.35 15.06 -11.86
N LEU A 163 5.99 15.20 -10.57
CA LEU A 163 6.42 16.34 -9.74
C LEU A 163 7.93 16.36 -9.47
N LEU A 164 8.61 15.21 -9.48
CA LEU A 164 10.03 15.10 -9.16
C LEU A 164 10.95 15.35 -10.36
N ASP A 165 10.45 15.22 -11.58
CA ASP A 165 11.24 15.31 -12.81
C ASP A 165 10.52 15.99 -13.98
N GLU A 166 9.38 16.65 -13.73
CA GLU A 166 8.54 17.33 -14.73
C GLU A 166 8.09 16.39 -15.88
N GLY A 167 7.88 15.12 -15.55
CA GLY A 167 7.46 14.08 -16.48
C GLY A 167 5.99 14.17 -16.93
N PHE A 168 5.58 13.16 -17.72
CA PHE A 168 4.22 13.03 -18.25
C PHE A 168 3.65 11.61 -18.07
N ARG A 169 4.19 10.83 -17.12
CA ARG A 169 3.83 9.43 -16.87
C ARG A 169 2.35 9.29 -16.55
N ALA A 170 1.80 10.14 -15.69
CA ALA A 170 0.40 10.07 -15.28
C ALA A 170 -0.53 10.20 -16.49
N SER A 171 -0.31 11.26 -17.29
CA SER A 171 -1.11 11.51 -18.48
C SER A 171 -1.02 10.39 -19.52
N ARG A 172 0.17 9.79 -19.69
CA ARG A 172 0.39 8.68 -20.63
C ARG A 172 -0.27 7.41 -20.12
N PHE A 173 -0.14 7.14 -18.83
CA PHE A 173 -0.71 5.96 -18.17
C PHE A 173 -2.23 5.98 -18.22
N ILE A 174 -2.88 7.05 -17.76
CA ILE A 174 -4.34 7.06 -17.58
C ILE A 174 -5.10 6.87 -18.91
N ARG A 175 -4.54 7.36 -20.03
CA ARG A 175 -5.11 7.18 -21.38
C ARG A 175 -5.10 5.73 -21.88
N ARG A 176 -4.27 4.87 -21.28
CA ARG A 176 -4.05 3.48 -21.73
C ARG A 176 -4.03 2.49 -20.57
N SER A 177 -4.61 2.86 -19.42
CA SER A 177 -4.45 2.12 -18.16
C SER A 177 -4.90 0.66 -18.29
N GLU A 178 -6.00 0.38 -19.00
CA GLU A 178 -6.49 -0.97 -19.26
C GLU A 178 -5.48 -1.84 -20.03
N ALA A 179 -4.75 -1.27 -20.99
CA ALA A 179 -3.72 -1.97 -21.76
C ALA A 179 -2.39 -2.10 -21.01
N LEU A 180 -2.07 -1.13 -20.15
CA LEU A 180 -0.81 -1.06 -19.41
C LEU A 180 -0.82 -1.92 -18.14
N LEU A 181 -1.93 -1.93 -17.41
CA LEU A 181 -2.08 -2.64 -16.13
C LEU A 181 -1.69 -4.13 -16.19
N PRO A 182 -2.09 -4.90 -17.23
CA PRO A 182 -1.66 -6.30 -17.37
C PRO A 182 -0.16 -6.51 -17.41
N HIS A 183 0.60 -5.51 -17.89
CA HIS A 183 2.04 -5.59 -18.07
C HIS A 183 2.80 -5.05 -16.86
N ILE A 184 2.36 -3.91 -16.32
CA ILE A 184 3.06 -3.24 -15.21
C ILE A 184 2.74 -3.88 -13.85
N HIS A 185 1.47 -4.24 -13.61
CA HIS A 185 1.03 -4.58 -12.27
C HIS A 185 1.62 -5.89 -11.74
N PRO A 186 1.76 -6.97 -12.54
CA PRO A 186 2.48 -8.16 -12.09
C PRO A 186 3.91 -7.88 -11.63
N ARG A 187 4.64 -7.00 -12.34
CA ARG A 187 6.04 -6.63 -12.02
C ARG A 187 6.11 -5.82 -10.72
N VAL A 188 5.28 -4.79 -10.60
CA VAL A 188 5.19 -3.95 -9.40
C VAL A 188 4.80 -4.78 -8.18
N SER A 189 3.79 -5.65 -8.32
CA SER A 189 3.37 -6.53 -7.22
C SER A 189 4.49 -7.49 -6.85
N GLN A 190 5.20 -8.10 -7.79
CA GLN A 190 6.36 -8.95 -7.49
C GLN A 190 7.43 -8.20 -6.69
N ALA A 191 7.72 -6.95 -7.06
CA ALA A 191 8.67 -6.09 -6.35
C ALA A 191 8.16 -5.73 -4.94
N PHE A 192 6.89 -5.36 -4.76
CA PHE A 192 6.29 -5.10 -3.45
C PHE A 192 6.33 -6.32 -2.53
N LEU A 193 6.17 -7.51 -3.11
CA LEU A 193 6.18 -8.78 -2.40
C LEU A 193 7.60 -9.26 -2.04
N SER A 194 8.66 -8.63 -2.55
CA SER A 194 10.05 -9.05 -2.33
C SER A 194 10.93 -8.00 -1.65
N HIS A 195 10.70 -6.70 -1.88
CA HIS A 195 11.57 -5.66 -1.32
C HIS A 195 11.35 -5.42 0.19
N PRO A 196 12.40 -5.52 1.02
CA PRO A 196 12.29 -5.34 2.47
C PRO A 196 11.74 -3.98 2.89
N GLU A 197 12.09 -2.88 2.22
CA GLU A 197 11.64 -1.52 2.57
C GLU A 197 10.12 -1.35 2.40
N VAL A 198 9.51 -2.04 1.43
CA VAL A 198 8.05 -2.05 1.26
C VAL A 198 7.39 -2.98 2.28
N ARG A 199 8.04 -4.09 2.62
CA ARG A 199 7.51 -5.09 3.54
C ARG A 199 7.71 -4.75 5.02
N CYS A 200 8.76 -4.03 5.37
CA CYS A 200 9.18 -3.74 6.73
C CYS A 200 9.81 -2.34 6.80
N PRO A 201 8.98 -1.27 6.83
CA PRO A 201 9.42 0.12 6.68
C PRO A 201 10.29 0.69 7.83
N GLY A 202 10.62 -0.12 8.84
CA GLY A 202 11.45 0.29 9.98
C GLY A 202 10.72 0.26 11.33
N PRO A 203 11.46 0.35 12.45
CA PRO A 203 10.92 0.20 13.80
C PRO A 203 9.93 1.29 14.23
N LEU A 204 10.02 2.53 13.71
CA LEU A 204 9.10 3.60 14.10
C LEU A 204 7.72 3.45 13.43
N SER A 205 7.71 2.92 12.22
CA SER A 205 6.52 2.67 11.39
C SER A 205 5.87 1.32 11.68
N ILE A 206 6.63 0.35 12.22
CA ILE A 206 6.14 -1.02 12.44
C ILE A 206 4.96 -1.10 13.40
N ILE A 207 4.82 -0.14 14.33
CA ILE A 207 3.70 -0.10 15.28
C ILE A 207 2.35 0.03 14.56
N PHE A 208 2.31 0.75 13.44
CA PHE A 208 1.12 0.97 12.64
C PHE A 208 0.88 -0.14 11.62
N ASN A 209 1.85 -1.02 11.37
CA ASN A 209 1.65 -2.14 10.44
C ASN A 209 0.60 -3.15 10.90
N TRP A 210 0.34 -3.21 12.21
CA TRP A 210 -0.51 -4.21 12.86
C TRP A 210 -1.83 -3.62 13.37
N PHE A 211 -2.29 -2.56 12.71
CA PHE A 211 -3.52 -1.86 13.02
C PHE A 211 -4.40 -1.80 11.77
N ASP A 212 -5.68 -2.14 11.90
CA ASP A 212 -6.67 -1.85 10.89
C ASP A 212 -6.73 -0.32 10.70
N ALA A 213 -6.46 0.15 9.49
CA ALA A 213 -6.24 1.55 9.12
C ALA A 213 -4.88 2.14 9.52
N GLY A 214 -3.89 1.33 9.89
CA GLY A 214 -2.58 1.87 10.30
C GLY A 214 -1.80 2.55 9.20
N GLY A 215 -1.89 2.07 7.95
CA GLY A 215 -1.35 2.82 6.81
C GLY A 215 -2.03 4.16 6.59
N LEU A 216 -3.37 4.15 6.62
CA LEU A 216 -4.20 5.35 6.54
C LEU A 216 -3.91 6.34 7.68
N LEU A 217 -3.62 5.85 8.88
CA LEU A 217 -3.19 6.67 10.01
C LEU A 217 -1.88 7.36 9.69
N MET A 218 -0.88 6.64 9.18
CA MET A 218 0.40 7.24 8.78
C MET A 218 0.19 8.27 7.66
N ASP A 219 -0.61 7.95 6.65
CA ASP A 219 -0.96 8.88 5.57
C ASP A 219 -1.64 10.14 6.16
N ARG A 220 -2.55 9.99 7.13
CA ARG A 220 -3.19 11.12 7.82
C ARG A 220 -2.22 11.99 8.61
N LEU A 221 -1.20 11.39 9.25
CA LEU A 221 -0.17 12.15 9.95
C LEU A 221 0.72 12.93 8.98
N ILE A 222 1.12 12.32 7.87
CA ILE A 222 1.96 12.97 6.84
C ILE A 222 1.19 14.06 6.11
N ALA A 223 -0.06 13.81 5.72
CA ALA A 223 -0.92 14.80 5.07
C ALA A 223 -1.20 16.01 5.99
N GLY A 224 -1.24 15.77 7.30
CA GLY A 224 -1.51 16.77 8.32
C GLY A 224 -0.31 17.63 8.71
N ILE A 225 0.90 17.34 8.23
CA ILE A 225 2.10 18.14 8.54
C ILE A 225 1.85 19.62 8.17
N ASP A 226 2.24 20.53 9.06
CA ASP A 226 2.34 21.95 8.73
C ASP A 226 3.57 22.16 7.83
N TRP A 227 3.35 22.11 6.52
CA TRP A 227 4.41 22.18 5.51
C TRP A 227 5.04 23.57 5.37
N GLU A 228 4.38 24.63 5.85
CA GLU A 228 4.89 26.00 5.83
C GLU A 228 5.85 26.25 7.00
N ARG A 229 5.76 25.43 8.05
CA ARG A 229 6.61 25.54 9.23
C ARG A 229 7.82 24.61 9.12
N PRO A 230 9.06 25.13 9.25
CA PRO A 230 10.23 24.29 9.28
C PRO A 230 10.20 23.37 10.52
N PRO A 231 10.77 22.16 10.42
CA PRO A 231 10.82 21.24 11.55
C PRO A 231 11.63 21.84 12.70
N GLU A 232 11.07 21.79 13.90
CA GLU A 232 11.72 22.28 15.13
C GLU A 232 12.31 21.11 15.90
N GLN A 233 13.61 21.11 16.15
CA GLN A 233 14.31 20.00 16.83
C GLN A 233 14.04 18.63 16.17
N GLY A 234 13.92 18.61 14.84
CA GLY A 234 13.59 17.40 14.09
C GLY A 234 12.16 16.91 14.29
N ARG A 235 11.22 17.77 14.71
CA ARG A 235 9.81 17.45 14.88
C ARG A 235 8.96 18.20 13.87
N ARG A 236 7.99 17.51 13.29
CA ARG A 236 7.01 18.07 12.35
C ARG A 236 5.64 18.05 13.01
N VAL A 237 5.11 19.23 13.31
CA VAL A 237 3.77 19.39 13.90
C VAL A 237 2.72 19.09 12.85
N THR A 238 1.63 18.46 13.27
CA THR A 238 0.48 18.10 12.41
C THR A 238 -0.79 18.82 12.88
N ASP A 239 -1.79 18.89 12.00
CA ASP A 239 -3.15 19.37 12.28
C ASP A 239 -4.02 18.38 13.11
N VAL A 240 -3.43 17.27 13.57
CA VAL A 240 -4.12 16.29 14.42
C VAL A 240 -4.03 16.73 15.87
N GLU A 241 -5.11 17.27 16.42
CA GLU A 241 -5.13 17.84 17.76
C GLU A 241 -5.65 16.88 18.84
N THR A 242 -6.45 15.89 18.43
CA THR A 242 -7.06 14.94 19.36
C THR A 242 -7.07 13.51 18.84
N VAL A 243 -7.02 12.56 19.77
CA VAL A 243 -7.21 11.13 19.46
C VAL A 243 -8.59 10.86 18.85
N THR A 244 -9.61 11.63 19.26
CA THR A 244 -10.98 11.49 18.76
C THR A 244 -11.07 11.88 17.30
N GLN A 245 -10.51 13.04 16.92
CA GLN A 245 -10.46 13.51 15.53
C GLN A 245 -9.85 12.46 14.62
N LEU A 246 -8.68 11.92 15.00
CA LEU A 246 -8.00 10.89 14.23
C LEU A 246 -8.82 9.60 14.13
N ALA A 247 -9.39 9.12 15.24
CA ALA A 247 -10.21 7.92 15.25
C ALA A 247 -11.47 8.05 14.39
N THR A 248 -12.11 9.22 14.39
CA THR A 248 -13.28 9.51 13.54
C THR A 248 -12.89 9.53 12.06
N SER A 249 -11.79 10.20 11.69
CA SER A 249 -11.33 10.21 10.28
C SER A 249 -11.01 8.83 9.74
N LEU A 250 -10.59 7.91 10.61
CA LEU A 250 -10.20 6.55 10.24
C LEU A 250 -11.33 5.52 10.40
N SER A 251 -12.51 5.92 10.89
CA SER A 251 -13.63 5.01 11.21
C SER A 251 -13.26 3.84 12.13
N VAL A 252 -12.46 4.11 13.17
CA VAL A 252 -11.87 3.11 14.09
C VAL A 252 -12.10 3.50 15.55
N SER A 253 -11.97 2.53 16.45
CA SER A 253 -12.15 2.78 17.89
C SER A 253 -11.09 3.76 18.42
N ARG A 254 -11.55 4.79 19.13
CA ARG A 254 -10.70 5.74 19.86
C ARG A 254 -9.75 5.06 20.84
N ILE A 255 -10.21 3.99 21.52
CA ILE A 255 -9.36 3.24 22.46
C ILE A 255 -8.21 2.57 21.71
N HIS A 256 -8.49 2.00 20.54
CA HIS A 256 -7.47 1.36 19.73
C HIS A 256 -6.43 2.36 19.21
N VAL A 257 -6.88 3.47 18.61
CA VAL A 257 -5.99 4.55 18.13
C VAL A 257 -5.14 5.09 19.28
N GLY A 258 -5.75 5.38 20.44
CA GLY A 258 -5.04 5.86 21.61
C GLY A 258 -3.93 4.90 22.07
N ARG A 259 -4.18 3.59 22.07
CA ARG A 259 -3.15 2.58 22.39
C ARG A 259 -2.00 2.58 21.39
N LYS A 260 -2.28 2.72 20.09
CA LYS A 260 -1.24 2.76 19.05
C LYS A 260 -0.40 4.02 19.11
N LEU A 261 -1.04 5.19 19.30
CA LEU A 261 -0.32 6.44 19.51
C LEU A 261 0.54 6.39 20.78
N ALA A 262 0.04 5.82 21.87
CA ALA A 262 0.82 5.65 23.09
C ALA A 262 2.05 4.75 22.89
N ALA A 263 1.94 3.69 22.09
CA ALA A 263 3.06 2.83 21.76
C ALA A 263 4.09 3.54 20.86
N ALA A 264 3.63 4.31 19.87
CA ALA A 264 4.49 5.09 18.98
C ALA A 264 5.21 6.24 19.72
N GLU A 265 4.54 6.86 20.68
CA GLU A 265 5.12 7.87 21.57
C GLU A 265 6.22 7.26 22.46
N LEU A 266 6.00 6.05 22.98
CA LEU A 266 6.98 5.36 23.83
C LEU A 266 8.31 5.10 23.11
N ILE A 267 8.28 4.82 21.81
CA ILE A 267 9.50 4.58 21.01
C ILE A 267 10.03 5.86 20.33
N GLY A 268 9.44 7.03 20.63
CA GLY A 268 9.88 8.32 20.09
C GLY A 268 9.53 8.59 18.63
N GLY A 269 8.59 7.83 18.05
CA GLY A 269 8.11 8.06 16.68
C GLY A 269 7.22 9.30 16.56
N ILE A 270 6.47 9.61 17.62
CA ILE A 270 5.52 10.72 17.69
C ILE A 270 5.50 11.34 19.09
N GLY A 271 4.81 12.46 19.24
CA GLY A 271 4.42 12.98 20.54
C GLY A 271 3.41 14.12 20.44
N TRP A 272 3.20 14.82 21.55
CA TRP A 272 2.23 15.91 21.65
C TRP A 272 2.95 17.23 21.95
N SER A 273 2.49 18.32 21.35
CA SER A 273 3.09 19.65 21.54
C SER A 273 2.78 20.25 22.92
N GLY A 274 1.78 19.70 23.60
CA GLY A 274 1.42 20.07 24.97
C GLY A 274 0.72 18.91 25.67
N ARG A 275 -0.53 19.12 26.10
CA ARG A 275 -1.28 18.07 26.79
C ARG A 275 -1.51 16.87 25.88
N ARG A 276 -1.07 15.70 26.34
CA ARG A 276 -1.27 14.40 25.68
C ARG A 276 -2.73 14.19 25.28
N GLY A 277 -2.96 13.91 24.00
CA GLY A 277 -4.28 13.62 23.44
C GLY A 277 -5.20 14.83 23.24
N ARG A 278 -4.73 16.05 23.53
CA ARG A 278 -5.49 17.31 23.48
C ARG A 278 -4.61 18.51 23.06
N SER A 279 -3.64 18.28 22.19
CA SER A 279 -2.77 19.30 21.61
C SER A 279 -2.30 18.82 20.24
N ALA A 280 -1.66 19.66 19.44
CA ALA A 280 -1.16 19.21 18.14
C ALA A 280 -0.16 18.05 18.29
N LEU A 281 -0.40 16.96 17.58
CA LEU A 281 0.51 15.83 17.47
C LEU A 281 1.69 16.23 16.58
N TRP A 282 2.90 15.79 16.92
CA TRP A 282 4.06 15.89 16.05
C TRP A 282 4.62 14.50 15.75
N ILE A 283 5.28 14.37 14.59
CA ILE A 283 6.06 13.18 14.21
C ILE A 283 7.56 13.49 14.30
N SER A 284 8.38 12.50 14.66
CA SER A 284 9.83 12.65 14.68
C SER A 284 10.44 12.58 13.27
N GLN A 285 11.64 13.12 13.12
CA GLN A 285 12.41 13.06 11.88
C GLN A 285 12.61 11.61 11.42
N GLY A 286 12.93 10.68 12.33
CA GLY A 286 13.10 9.27 11.99
C GLY A 286 11.81 8.62 11.46
N PHE A 287 10.66 8.94 12.05
CA PHE A 287 9.38 8.43 11.55
C PHE A 287 9.08 8.97 10.14
N TYR A 288 9.33 10.26 9.92
CA TYR A 288 9.20 10.88 8.61
C TYR A 288 10.12 10.22 7.57
N GLU A 289 11.39 9.98 7.90
CA GLU A 289 12.37 9.35 7.02
C GLU A 289 12.02 7.90 6.67
N GLU A 290 11.54 7.10 7.63
CA GLU A 290 11.06 5.74 7.36
C GLU A 290 9.88 5.73 6.36
N TYR A 291 8.90 6.61 6.58
CA TYR A 291 7.78 6.76 5.67
C TYR A 291 8.25 7.23 4.28
N ALA A 292 9.10 8.25 4.24
CA ALA A 292 9.68 8.83 3.03
C ALA A 292 10.44 7.79 2.20
N ARG A 293 11.36 7.02 2.81
CA ARG A 293 12.09 5.93 2.15
C ARG A 293 11.17 4.87 1.58
N THR A 294 10.13 4.51 2.32
CA THR A 294 9.13 3.54 1.86
C THR A 294 8.38 4.03 0.63
N GLN A 295 7.97 5.30 0.59
CA GLN A 295 7.33 5.86 -0.59
C GLN A 295 8.31 6.02 -1.76
N ALA A 296 9.54 6.48 -1.52
CA ALA A 296 10.58 6.56 -2.55
C ALA A 296 10.84 5.21 -3.20
N ARG A 297 10.96 4.12 -2.42
CA ARG A 297 11.10 2.77 -2.98
C ARG A 297 9.91 2.37 -3.85
N LYS A 298 8.68 2.67 -3.42
CA LYS A 298 7.50 2.36 -4.25
C LYS A 298 7.53 3.14 -5.55
N LEU A 299 7.83 4.44 -5.51
CA LEU A 299 7.91 5.28 -6.70
C LEU A 299 8.96 4.74 -7.69
N LEU A 300 10.15 4.37 -7.21
CA LEU A 300 11.18 3.75 -8.06
C LEU A 300 10.71 2.44 -8.71
N ILE A 301 10.07 1.55 -7.92
CA ILE A 301 9.49 0.29 -8.45
C ILE A 301 8.46 0.58 -9.57
N LEU A 302 7.66 1.64 -9.40
CA LEU A 302 6.64 2.01 -10.37
C LEU A 302 7.25 2.65 -11.63
N ASP A 303 8.29 3.47 -11.46
CA ASP A 303 9.01 4.10 -12.58
C ASP A 303 9.70 3.03 -13.44
N ASP A 304 10.44 2.11 -12.82
CA ASP A 304 11.11 1.00 -13.49
C ASP A 304 10.12 0.16 -14.31
N ALA A 305 8.98 -0.19 -13.70
CA ALA A 305 7.95 -0.99 -14.37
C ALA A 305 7.27 -0.25 -15.54
N PHE A 306 7.23 1.07 -15.51
CA PHE A 306 6.65 1.90 -16.55
C PHE A 306 7.61 2.09 -17.73
N ILE A 307 8.90 2.33 -17.46
CA ILE A 307 9.94 2.51 -18.49
C ILE A 307 10.07 1.27 -19.38
N ASP A 308 9.99 0.07 -18.80
CA ASP A 308 10.11 -1.18 -19.54
C ASP A 308 8.99 -1.42 -20.59
N PHE A 309 7.95 -0.59 -20.60
CA PHE A 309 6.80 -0.72 -21.49
C PHE A 309 6.60 0.46 -22.45
N VAL A 310 7.35 1.56 -22.30
CA VAL A 310 7.31 2.74 -23.18
C VAL A 310 8.38 2.64 -24.25
#